data_AF-A0A1Z4BRB8-F1
#
_entry.id   AF-A0A1Z4BRB8-F1
#
_cell.length_a   1.000
_cell.length_b   1.000
_cell.length_c   1.000
_cell.angle_alpha   90.00
_cell.angle_beta   90.00
_cell.angle_gamma   90.00
#
_symmetry.space_group_name_H-M   'P 1'
#
loop_
_entity.id
_entity.type
_entity.pdbx_description
1 polymer ?
#
loop_
_entity_poly.entity_id
_entity_poly.type
_entity_poly.pdbx_seq_one_letter_code
_entity_poly.pdbx_strand_id
1 'polypeptide(L)'
;MSISVYGQTNDEKHFKAGKPVFVIAKLNMCTVEDEILEREKAELEKNFKSLNAEVREVKFLLEGEELVFENNAHSTVSLREKSDFEENCVNIIYWDGKKSSTPIIYDGVCLATEFFSPKLLKKKLVSSYYTHFMSKLKEYKNKEEKITPRSKDISKAYVYNELMEWLYKGWLKDYQLIEMEFKGVKSIVVKENGKPEREIVLNERGEVQNVWFLPKRDEEEADMQYFYEDGLLRKFVDNMNVVFPEQDIFGYNDNEIFQKAIGKEIPPYDKENSFYYDCDYTLLKGDLLEKHYVRLYHPDYNVSESLGWVKNGKSISKKDFPITYQYNGVEGKVKMKKEYLWEDVLGGTTVIYHWDNHHHITKIEVSNKQGKTVYTYEYR
;
A
#
# COMPACT_ATOMS: atom_id res chain seq x y z
N MET A 1 -41.11 -15.41 -21.06
CA MET A 1 -40.33 -14.67 -22.08
C MET A 1 -39.56 -13.58 -21.37
N SER A 2 -38.33 -13.89 -20.97
CA SER A 2 -37.39 -12.92 -20.39
C SER A 2 -36.51 -12.37 -21.51
N ILE A 3 -36.35 -11.05 -21.52
CA ILE A 3 -35.58 -10.30 -22.52
C ILE A 3 -34.11 -10.35 -22.08
N SER A 4 -33.23 -10.82 -22.96
CA SER A 4 -31.78 -10.81 -22.73
C SER A 4 -31.27 -9.37 -22.74
N VAL A 5 -30.60 -8.96 -21.66
CA VAL A 5 -29.83 -7.72 -21.63
C VAL A 5 -28.46 -8.02 -22.23
N TYR A 6 -28.18 -7.35 -23.36
CA TYR A 6 -26.90 -7.15 -24.05
C TYR A 6 -25.74 -8.12 -23.72
N GLY A 7 -25.46 -9.03 -24.68
CA GLY A 7 -24.09 -9.46 -24.98
C GLY A 7 -23.66 -10.88 -24.60
N GLN A 8 -24.39 -11.63 -23.78
CA GLN A 8 -23.98 -12.99 -23.41
C GLN A 8 -24.44 -14.02 -24.45
N THR A 9 -23.50 -14.52 -25.26
CA THR A 9 -23.70 -15.77 -26.01
C THR A 9 -23.65 -16.97 -25.05
N ASN A 10 -24.60 -17.89 -25.17
CA ASN A 10 -24.74 -19.14 -24.39
C ASN A 10 -23.47 -20.06 -24.33
N ASP A 11 -22.36 -19.73 -24.99
CA ASP A 11 -21.15 -20.56 -25.10
C ASP A 11 -20.02 -20.19 -24.11
N GLU A 12 -20.11 -19.07 -23.38
CA GLU A 12 -18.98 -18.61 -22.53
C GLU A 12 -18.76 -19.44 -21.26
N LYS A 13 -19.80 -20.16 -20.79
CA LYS A 13 -19.79 -20.95 -19.55
C LYS A 13 -19.57 -22.45 -19.80
N HIS A 14 -19.49 -22.86 -21.07
CA HIS A 14 -19.38 -24.26 -21.47
C HIS A 14 -18.01 -24.55 -22.11
N PHE A 15 -17.27 -25.50 -21.54
CA PHE A 15 -15.92 -25.85 -21.97
C PHE A 15 -15.88 -27.26 -22.55
N LYS A 16 -15.60 -27.35 -23.85
CA LYS A 16 -15.54 -28.61 -24.60
C LYS A 16 -14.20 -29.30 -24.44
N ALA A 17 -14.22 -30.63 -24.44
CA ALA A 17 -12.99 -31.43 -24.42
C ALA A 17 -12.12 -31.16 -25.67
N GLY A 18 -10.79 -31.18 -25.49
CA GLY A 18 -9.81 -31.05 -26.56
C GLY A 18 -8.59 -30.25 -26.16
N LYS A 19 -8.75 -28.93 -25.96
CA LYS A 19 -7.63 -28.03 -25.64
C LYS A 19 -7.61 -27.72 -24.14
N PRO A 20 -6.44 -27.72 -23.48
CA PRO A 20 -6.33 -27.23 -22.12
C PRO A 20 -6.80 -25.78 -21.98
N VAL A 21 -7.41 -25.44 -20.85
CA VAL A 21 -7.94 -24.11 -20.58
C VAL A 21 -7.67 -23.71 -19.13
N PHE A 22 -7.25 -22.46 -18.94
CA PHE A 22 -7.41 -21.73 -17.69
C PHE A 22 -8.65 -20.84 -17.80
N VAL A 23 -9.47 -20.82 -16.76
CA VAL A 23 -10.66 -19.99 -16.66
C VAL A 23 -10.53 -19.11 -15.43
N ILE A 24 -10.50 -17.80 -15.63
CA ILE A 24 -10.61 -16.80 -14.56
C ILE A 24 -12.09 -16.43 -14.47
N ALA A 25 -12.75 -16.93 -13.43
CA ALA A 25 -14.18 -16.78 -13.24
C ALA A 25 -14.47 -15.76 -12.14
N LYS A 26 -15.29 -14.74 -12.43
CA LYS A 26 -15.60 -13.62 -11.51
C LYS A 26 -17.11 -13.47 -11.30
N LEU A 27 -17.53 -13.40 -10.05
CA LEU A 27 -18.92 -13.05 -9.69
C LEU A 27 -19.24 -11.60 -10.03
N ASN A 28 -20.49 -11.31 -10.41
CA ASN A 28 -20.93 -9.96 -10.78
C ASN A 28 -20.77 -8.92 -9.65
N MET A 29 -20.92 -9.34 -8.40
CA MET A 29 -20.77 -8.45 -7.23
C MET A 29 -19.33 -8.29 -6.74
N CYS A 30 -18.36 -8.88 -7.44
CA CYS A 30 -16.96 -8.89 -7.02
C CYS A 30 -16.30 -7.53 -7.24
N THR A 31 -15.76 -6.94 -6.16
CA THR A 31 -15.09 -5.62 -6.14
C THR A 31 -13.64 -5.66 -6.61
N VAL A 32 -13.08 -6.86 -6.87
CA VAL A 32 -11.73 -7.04 -7.39
C VAL A 32 -11.51 -6.19 -8.64
N GLU A 33 -10.45 -5.38 -8.60
CA GLU A 33 -10.08 -4.47 -9.68
C GLU A 33 -9.66 -5.25 -10.94
N ASP A 34 -10.01 -4.73 -12.11
CA ASP A 34 -9.71 -5.39 -13.40
C ASP A 34 -8.20 -5.55 -13.63
N GLU A 35 -7.37 -4.65 -13.10
CA GLU A 35 -5.91 -4.72 -13.23
C GLU A 35 -5.32 -5.97 -12.58
N ILE A 36 -5.88 -6.39 -11.45
CA ILE A 36 -5.46 -7.60 -10.75
C ILE A 36 -5.74 -8.82 -11.63
N LEU A 37 -6.89 -8.84 -12.32
CA LEU A 37 -7.29 -9.94 -13.20
C LEU A 37 -6.44 -9.99 -14.47
N GLU A 38 -6.17 -8.83 -15.08
CA GLU A 38 -5.29 -8.74 -16.26
C GLU A 38 -3.86 -9.19 -15.90
N ARG A 39 -3.36 -8.81 -14.72
CA ARG A 39 -2.07 -9.25 -14.23
C ARG A 39 -2.03 -10.76 -14.03
N GLU A 40 -3.04 -11.34 -13.38
CA GLU A 40 -3.08 -12.78 -13.15
C GLU A 40 -3.22 -13.57 -14.46
N LYS A 41 -4.01 -13.07 -15.42
CA LYS A 41 -4.06 -13.64 -16.78
C LYS A 41 -2.69 -13.64 -17.44
N ALA A 42 -1.97 -12.52 -17.39
CA ALA A 42 -0.62 -12.43 -17.95
C ALA A 42 0.36 -13.40 -17.26
N GLU A 43 0.24 -13.59 -15.94
CA GLU A 43 1.01 -14.60 -15.21
C GLU A 43 0.70 -16.02 -15.71
N LEU A 44 -0.58 -16.37 -15.87
CA LEU A 44 -0.99 -17.68 -16.36
C LEU A 44 -0.48 -17.96 -17.78
N GLU A 45 -0.67 -17.01 -18.70
CA GLU A 45 -0.22 -17.12 -20.10
C GLU A 45 1.30 -17.29 -20.20
N LYS A 46 2.05 -16.49 -19.43
CA LYS A 46 3.51 -16.51 -19.41
C LYS A 46 4.05 -17.78 -18.78
N ASN A 47 3.58 -18.13 -17.59
CA ASN A 47 4.17 -19.19 -16.76
C ASN A 47 3.77 -20.59 -17.23
N PHE A 48 2.58 -20.73 -17.84
CA PHE A 48 2.06 -22.00 -18.35
C PHE A 48 2.05 -22.12 -19.87
N LYS A 49 2.80 -21.27 -20.58
CA LYS A 49 2.94 -21.33 -22.05
C LYS A 49 3.22 -22.73 -22.59
N SER A 50 4.00 -23.54 -21.87
CA SER A 50 4.33 -24.92 -22.26
C SER A 50 3.14 -25.87 -22.30
N LEU A 51 2.04 -25.56 -21.58
CA LEU A 51 0.81 -26.36 -21.59
C LEU A 51 -0.05 -26.08 -22.84
N ASN A 52 0.26 -25.02 -23.60
CA ASN A 52 -0.54 -24.55 -24.72
C ASN A 52 -2.03 -24.37 -24.34
N ALA A 53 -2.27 -23.98 -23.09
CA ALA A 53 -3.60 -23.72 -22.57
C ALA A 53 -4.11 -22.37 -23.08
N GLU A 54 -5.40 -22.30 -23.38
CA GLU A 54 -6.08 -21.03 -23.58
C GLU A 54 -6.40 -20.40 -22.21
N VAL A 55 -6.25 -19.08 -22.06
CA VAL A 55 -6.69 -18.39 -20.85
C VAL A 55 -7.96 -17.60 -21.20
N ARG A 56 -9.06 -17.92 -20.52
CA ARG A 56 -10.37 -17.29 -20.71
C ARG A 56 -10.82 -16.60 -19.45
N GLU A 57 -11.49 -15.47 -19.62
CA GLU A 57 -12.19 -14.80 -18.54
C GLU A 57 -13.69 -15.03 -18.70
N VAL A 58 -14.35 -15.38 -17.59
CA VAL A 58 -15.81 -15.41 -17.51
C VAL A 58 -16.22 -14.40 -16.44
N LYS A 59 -16.62 -13.21 -16.90
CA LYS A 59 -17.04 -12.11 -16.05
C LYS A 59 -18.56 -12.17 -15.80
N PHE A 60 -18.98 -11.55 -14.70
CA PHE A 60 -20.39 -11.35 -14.37
C PHE A 60 -21.19 -12.64 -14.15
N LEU A 61 -20.57 -13.64 -13.51
CA LEU A 61 -21.33 -14.82 -13.06
C LEU A 61 -22.30 -14.41 -11.96
N LEU A 62 -23.56 -14.82 -12.11
CA LEU A 62 -24.55 -14.71 -11.06
C LEU A 62 -24.35 -15.85 -10.06
N GLU A 63 -24.76 -15.63 -8.82
CA GLU A 63 -24.73 -16.68 -7.81
C GLU A 63 -25.56 -17.89 -8.25
N GLY A 64 -24.99 -19.09 -8.05
CA GLY A 64 -25.61 -20.35 -8.46
C GLY A 64 -25.44 -20.69 -9.94
N GLU A 65 -24.85 -19.81 -10.76
CA GLU A 65 -24.42 -20.19 -12.11
C GLU A 65 -23.20 -21.10 -12.07
N GLU A 66 -23.17 -22.04 -13.01
CA GLU A 66 -22.14 -23.06 -13.09
C GLU A 66 -21.37 -22.97 -14.39
N LEU A 67 -20.06 -23.16 -14.30
CA LEU A 67 -19.20 -23.45 -15.44
C LEU A 67 -19.24 -24.96 -15.69
N VAL A 68 -19.54 -25.35 -16.92
CA VAL A 68 -19.73 -26.75 -17.30
C VAL A 68 -18.56 -27.24 -18.13
N PHE A 69 -17.94 -28.36 -17.71
CA PHE A 69 -16.82 -28.99 -18.40
C PHE A 69 -17.27 -30.32 -19.00
N GLU A 70 -17.14 -30.47 -20.32
CA GLU A 70 -17.59 -31.66 -21.08
C GLU A 70 -16.65 -32.86 -20.91
N ASN A 71 -16.45 -33.31 -19.67
CA ASN A 71 -15.77 -34.56 -19.34
C ASN A 71 -16.78 -35.69 -19.08
N ASN A 72 -16.29 -36.92 -18.93
CA ASN A 72 -17.12 -38.09 -18.65
C ASN A 72 -17.83 -38.01 -17.29
N ALA A 73 -17.31 -37.20 -16.38
CA ALA A 73 -17.89 -36.97 -15.05
C ALA A 73 -18.95 -35.86 -15.05
N HIS A 74 -19.15 -35.17 -16.17
CA HIS A 74 -20.01 -33.99 -16.29
C HIS A 74 -19.72 -32.94 -15.21
N SER A 75 -18.44 -32.64 -14.97
CA SER A 75 -18.01 -31.74 -13.90
C SER A 75 -18.55 -30.33 -14.09
N THR A 76 -19.07 -29.75 -13.00
CA THR A 76 -19.47 -28.35 -12.93
C THR A 76 -18.70 -27.63 -11.81
N VAL A 77 -18.47 -26.33 -12.00
CA VAL A 77 -17.85 -25.46 -10.99
C VAL A 77 -18.75 -24.26 -10.78
N SER A 78 -19.29 -24.11 -9.57
CA SER A 78 -19.97 -22.89 -9.10
C SER A 78 -19.04 -22.10 -8.20
N LEU A 79 -19.11 -20.77 -8.32
CA LEU A 79 -18.58 -19.87 -7.30
C LEU A 79 -19.67 -19.71 -6.23
N ARG A 80 -19.34 -19.92 -4.97
CA ARG A 80 -20.25 -19.70 -3.84
C ARG A 80 -19.79 -18.50 -3.04
N GLU A 81 -20.74 -17.70 -2.58
CA GLU A 81 -20.46 -16.69 -1.57
C GLU A 81 -20.00 -17.41 -0.29
N LYS A 82 -18.73 -17.26 0.08
CA LYS A 82 -18.23 -17.68 1.39
C LYS A 82 -17.82 -16.41 2.14
N SER A 83 -18.78 -15.89 2.91
CA SER A 83 -18.70 -14.91 4.02
C SER A 83 -17.78 -13.69 3.84
N ASP A 84 -18.36 -12.50 3.96
CA ASP A 84 -17.89 -11.18 4.45
C ASP A 84 -16.48 -10.64 4.13
N PHE A 85 -15.59 -11.40 3.51
CA PHE A 85 -14.25 -10.96 3.09
C PHE A 85 -14.05 -11.25 1.61
N GLU A 86 -13.66 -10.21 0.88
CA GLU A 86 -13.68 -10.03 -0.58
C GLU A 86 -12.85 -11.05 -1.41
N GLU A 87 -12.21 -12.04 -0.77
CA GLU A 87 -11.24 -12.94 -1.42
C GLU A 87 -11.87 -14.11 -2.19
N ASN A 88 -13.15 -14.43 -1.95
CA ASN A 88 -13.80 -15.64 -2.52
C ASN A 88 -14.71 -15.36 -3.73
N CYS A 89 -14.67 -14.16 -4.32
CA CYS A 89 -15.53 -13.79 -5.45
C CYS A 89 -14.92 -14.06 -6.85
N VAL A 90 -13.70 -14.60 -6.89
CA VAL A 90 -13.00 -15.05 -8.10
C VAL A 90 -12.39 -16.43 -7.88
N ASN A 91 -12.56 -17.32 -8.86
CA ASN A 91 -11.89 -18.61 -8.91
C ASN A 91 -11.06 -18.72 -10.19
N ILE A 92 -9.91 -19.36 -10.08
CA ILE A 92 -9.07 -19.69 -11.24
C ILE A 92 -9.08 -21.19 -11.41
N ILE A 93 -9.45 -21.66 -12.60
CA ILE A 93 -9.73 -23.06 -12.86
C ILE A 93 -8.83 -23.52 -13.99
N TYR A 94 -8.15 -24.64 -13.82
CA TYR A 94 -7.43 -25.31 -14.90
C TYR A 94 -8.10 -26.62 -15.27
N TRP A 95 -8.26 -26.87 -16.57
CA TRP A 95 -8.64 -28.17 -17.09
C TRP A 95 -7.75 -28.55 -18.29
N ASP A 96 -7.23 -29.78 -18.30
CA ASP A 96 -6.34 -30.24 -19.37
C ASP A 96 -7.08 -30.66 -20.67
N GLY A 97 -8.40 -30.48 -20.70
CA GLY A 97 -9.25 -30.76 -21.86
C GLY A 97 -9.53 -32.25 -22.10
N LYS A 98 -9.07 -33.17 -21.25
CA LYS A 98 -9.32 -34.60 -21.43
C LYS A 98 -10.67 -35.00 -20.84
N LYS A 99 -11.38 -35.90 -21.53
CA LYS A 99 -12.65 -36.46 -21.05
C LYS A 99 -12.52 -37.25 -19.73
N SER A 100 -11.33 -37.73 -19.41
CA SER A 100 -11.07 -38.50 -18.19
C SER A 100 -10.62 -37.66 -16.99
N SER A 101 -10.39 -36.35 -17.16
CA SER A 101 -9.87 -35.48 -16.10
C SER A 101 -10.95 -34.53 -15.59
N THR A 102 -10.83 -34.14 -14.32
CA THR A 102 -11.67 -33.12 -13.69
C THR A 102 -10.92 -31.79 -13.60
N PRO A 103 -11.63 -30.65 -13.59
CA PRO A 103 -11.00 -29.35 -13.38
C PRO A 103 -10.31 -29.26 -12.01
N ILE A 104 -9.22 -28.50 -11.94
CA ILE A 104 -8.50 -28.16 -10.72
C ILE A 104 -8.83 -26.71 -10.39
N ILE A 105 -9.31 -26.47 -9.17
CA ILE A 105 -9.83 -25.16 -8.76
C ILE A 105 -8.84 -24.53 -7.77
N TYR A 106 -8.53 -23.26 -8.00
CA TYR A 106 -7.87 -22.37 -7.07
C TYR A 106 -8.88 -21.33 -6.60
N ASP A 107 -9.19 -21.35 -5.30
CA ASP A 107 -10.07 -20.39 -4.64
C ASP A 107 -9.23 -19.17 -4.23
N GLY A 108 -9.03 -18.24 -5.17
CA GLY A 108 -8.22 -17.05 -4.99
C GLY A 108 -7.99 -16.28 -6.29
N VAL A 109 -7.73 -14.97 -6.15
CA VAL A 109 -7.52 -14.04 -7.26
C VAL A 109 -6.07 -14.00 -7.73
N CYS A 110 -5.11 -14.07 -6.82
CA CYS A 110 -3.67 -13.90 -7.08
C CYS A 110 -2.91 -15.19 -6.75
N LEU A 111 -1.69 -15.36 -7.26
CA LEU A 111 -0.80 -16.49 -6.91
C LEU A 111 -1.25 -17.86 -7.47
N ALA A 112 -2.04 -17.87 -8.55
CA ALA A 112 -2.42 -19.12 -9.18
C ALA A 112 -1.19 -19.84 -9.77
N THR A 113 -0.16 -19.09 -10.17
CA THR A 113 1.13 -19.64 -10.60
C THR A 113 1.75 -20.58 -9.56
N GLU A 114 1.82 -20.14 -8.31
CA GLU A 114 2.36 -20.91 -7.19
C GLU A 114 1.48 -22.13 -6.89
N PHE A 115 0.16 -21.97 -6.99
CA PHE A 115 -0.78 -23.05 -6.75
C PHE A 115 -0.74 -24.14 -7.84
N PHE A 116 -0.74 -23.76 -9.10
CA PHE A 116 -0.85 -24.67 -10.25
C PHE A 116 0.49 -25.26 -10.67
N SER A 117 1.61 -24.53 -10.55
CA SER A 117 2.90 -25.02 -11.03
C SER A 117 3.34 -26.37 -10.47
N PRO A 118 3.24 -26.69 -9.16
CA PRO A 118 3.60 -28.03 -8.67
C PRO A 118 2.59 -29.12 -9.09
N LYS A 119 1.36 -28.75 -9.45
CA LYS A 119 0.32 -29.69 -9.88
C LYS A 119 0.41 -30.02 -11.37
N LEU A 120 0.80 -29.03 -12.18
CA LEU A 120 0.78 -29.12 -13.64
C LEU A 120 2.16 -29.32 -14.26
N LEU A 121 3.23 -28.93 -13.55
CA LEU A 121 4.60 -28.95 -14.05
C LEU A 121 5.50 -29.74 -13.08
N LYS A 122 6.64 -30.22 -13.60
CA LYS A 122 7.68 -30.88 -12.79
C LYS A 122 8.54 -29.90 -11.98
N LYS A 123 8.21 -28.60 -12.00
CA LYS A 123 8.96 -27.53 -11.34
C LYS A 123 8.01 -26.55 -10.68
N LYS A 124 8.43 -25.99 -9.54
CA LYS A 124 7.75 -24.84 -8.95
C LYS A 124 8.12 -23.59 -9.75
N LEU A 125 7.09 -22.83 -10.15
CA LEU A 125 7.25 -21.51 -10.72
C LEU A 125 6.93 -20.46 -9.66
N VAL A 126 7.36 -19.24 -9.94
CA VAL A 126 7.24 -18.10 -9.04
C VAL A 126 6.68 -16.95 -9.86
N SER A 127 5.61 -16.34 -9.38
CA SER A 127 4.91 -15.25 -10.05
C SER A 127 5.68 -13.93 -9.97
N SER A 128 5.26 -12.95 -10.77
CA SER A 128 5.77 -11.58 -10.61
C SER A 128 5.47 -10.99 -9.22
N TYR A 129 4.34 -11.36 -8.57
CA TYR A 129 3.99 -10.89 -7.23
C TYR A 129 5.12 -11.17 -6.23
N TYR A 130 5.53 -12.43 -6.15
CA TYR A 130 6.66 -12.84 -5.30
C TYR A 130 7.94 -12.09 -5.65
N THR A 131 8.31 -12.02 -6.94
CA THR A 131 9.58 -11.39 -7.33
C THR A 131 9.61 -9.89 -7.02
N HIS A 132 8.48 -9.20 -7.21
CA HIS A 132 8.34 -7.78 -6.90
C HIS A 132 8.41 -7.54 -5.40
N PHE A 133 7.63 -8.32 -4.62
CA PHE A 133 7.68 -8.30 -3.16
C PHE A 133 9.09 -8.52 -2.62
N MET A 134 9.79 -9.56 -3.08
CA MET A 134 11.14 -9.86 -2.62
C MET A 134 12.16 -8.78 -3.01
N SER A 135 11.99 -8.17 -4.18
CA SER A 135 12.82 -7.04 -4.61
C SER A 135 12.64 -5.84 -3.69
N LYS A 136 11.39 -5.46 -3.41
CA LYS A 136 11.05 -4.34 -2.51
C LYS A 136 11.50 -4.62 -1.09
N LEU A 137 11.23 -5.81 -0.56
CA LEU A 137 11.68 -6.21 0.77
C LEU A 137 13.20 -6.12 0.90
N LYS A 138 13.93 -6.54 -0.14
CA LYS A 138 15.40 -6.44 -0.18
C LYS A 138 15.87 -4.98 -0.22
N GLU A 139 15.21 -4.13 -1.00
CA GLU A 139 15.48 -2.68 -1.05
C GLU A 139 15.35 -2.06 0.34
N TYR A 140 14.22 -2.27 1.03
CA TYR A 140 13.97 -1.68 2.35
C TYR A 140 14.84 -2.28 3.45
N LYS A 141 15.14 -3.59 3.42
CA LYS A 141 16.05 -4.21 4.40
C LYS A 141 17.50 -3.75 4.27
N ASN A 142 17.93 -3.36 3.07
CA ASN A 142 19.29 -2.92 2.79
C ASN A 142 19.48 -1.41 2.86
N LYS A 143 18.46 -0.66 3.29
CA LYS A 143 18.53 0.79 3.39
C LYS A 143 19.53 1.20 4.47
N GLU A 144 20.66 1.77 4.05
CA GLU A 144 21.75 2.15 4.95
C GLU A 144 21.43 3.42 5.74
N GLU A 145 21.82 3.42 7.02
CA GLU A 145 21.70 4.59 7.87
C GLU A 145 22.86 5.56 7.65
N LYS A 146 22.52 6.83 7.45
CA LYS A 146 23.45 7.95 7.37
C LYS A 146 22.88 9.14 8.14
N ILE A 147 23.32 9.26 9.38
CA ILE A 147 22.98 10.40 10.24
C ILE A 147 23.77 11.63 9.78
N THR A 148 23.06 12.74 9.57
CA THR A 148 23.62 14.05 9.27
C THR A 148 23.03 15.09 10.23
N PRO A 149 23.53 16.33 10.26
CA PRO A 149 22.89 17.39 11.04
C PRO A 149 21.39 17.58 10.70
N ARG A 150 20.99 17.31 9.46
CA ARG A 150 19.59 17.43 8.99
C ARG A 150 18.68 16.32 9.49
N SER A 151 19.23 15.21 9.96
CA SER A 151 18.46 14.11 10.55
C SER A 151 17.64 14.57 11.77
N LYS A 152 18.16 15.54 12.53
CA LYS A 152 17.43 16.15 13.67
C LYS A 152 16.26 17.00 13.21
N ASP A 153 16.45 17.77 12.13
CA ASP A 153 15.42 18.63 11.57
C ASP A 153 14.23 17.79 11.09
N ILE A 154 14.49 16.70 10.36
CA ILE A 154 13.41 15.81 9.93
C ILE A 154 12.79 15.02 11.08
N SER A 155 13.57 14.52 12.05
CA SER A 155 13.01 13.86 13.22
C SER A 155 12.03 14.76 13.95
N LYS A 156 12.40 16.04 14.13
CA LYS A 156 11.55 17.03 14.77
C LYS A 156 10.30 17.31 13.95
N ALA A 157 10.44 17.52 12.64
CA ALA A 157 9.31 17.80 11.76
C ALA A 157 8.32 16.62 11.66
N TYR A 158 8.84 15.39 11.59
CA TYR A 158 8.05 14.16 11.59
C TYR A 158 7.21 14.03 12.87
N VAL A 159 7.86 14.07 14.04
CA VAL A 159 7.15 13.97 15.34
C VAL A 159 6.17 15.12 15.53
N TYR A 160 6.56 16.34 15.13
CA TYR A 160 5.66 17.49 15.22
C TYR A 160 4.41 17.27 14.37
N ASN A 161 4.53 16.73 13.15
CA ASN A 161 3.38 16.39 12.34
C ASN A 161 2.47 15.37 13.04
N GLU A 162 3.02 14.26 13.51
CA GLU A 162 2.24 13.23 14.24
C GLU A 162 1.54 13.85 15.46
N LEU A 163 2.25 14.68 16.23
CA LEU A 163 1.69 15.42 17.36
C LEU A 163 0.52 16.33 16.94
N MET A 164 0.59 17.01 15.80
CA MET A 164 -0.52 17.83 15.31
C MET A 164 -1.74 16.96 14.99
N GLU A 165 -1.56 15.79 14.37
CA GLU A 165 -2.66 14.85 14.13
C GLU A 165 -3.35 14.46 15.46
N TRP A 166 -2.54 14.20 16.50
CA TRP A 166 -3.06 13.90 17.84
C TRP A 166 -3.74 15.10 18.49
N LEU A 167 -3.17 16.30 18.52
CA LEU A 167 -3.78 17.44 19.20
C LEU A 167 -5.14 17.83 18.60
N TYR A 168 -5.34 17.58 17.30
CA TYR A 168 -6.41 18.20 16.54
C TYR A 168 -7.48 17.25 15.98
N LYS A 169 -7.38 15.94 16.29
CA LYS A 169 -8.41 14.90 16.04
C LYS A 169 -9.01 15.00 14.62
N GLY A 170 -8.17 15.22 13.62
CA GLY A 170 -8.57 15.36 12.20
C GLY A 170 -9.43 16.58 11.84
N TRP A 171 -10.07 17.27 12.79
CA TRP A 171 -11.03 18.36 12.52
C TRP A 171 -10.37 19.73 12.31
N LEU A 172 -9.20 19.96 12.91
CA LEU A 172 -8.42 21.19 12.67
C LEU A 172 -7.33 21.01 11.60
N LYS A 173 -7.35 19.88 10.86
CA LYS A 173 -6.44 19.57 9.73
C LYS A 173 -6.38 20.68 8.66
N ASP A 174 -7.43 21.49 8.56
CA ASP A 174 -7.55 22.60 7.61
C ASP A 174 -7.09 23.97 8.16
N TYR A 175 -6.84 24.09 9.46
CA TYR A 175 -6.52 25.37 10.09
C TYR A 175 -5.02 25.47 10.31
N GLN A 176 -4.40 26.52 9.74
CA GLN A 176 -3.02 26.90 10.04
C GLN A 176 -2.90 27.15 11.54
N LEU A 177 -2.30 26.19 12.25
CA LEU A 177 -1.95 26.41 13.63
C LEU A 177 -0.55 27.00 13.63
N ILE A 178 -0.43 28.11 14.36
CA ILE A 178 0.79 28.84 14.61
C ILE A 178 1.89 27.83 14.99
N GLU A 179 3.11 27.99 14.45
CA GLU A 179 4.25 27.19 14.91
C GLU A 179 4.33 27.26 16.43
N MET A 180 4.10 26.13 17.09
CA MET A 180 4.07 26.04 18.54
C MET A 180 5.46 25.64 19.05
N GLU A 181 6.03 26.46 19.93
CA GLU A 181 7.25 26.12 20.65
C GLU A 181 6.90 25.44 21.97
N PHE A 182 7.33 24.18 22.13
CA PHE A 182 7.07 23.37 23.32
C PHE A 182 8.23 23.33 24.31
N LYS A 183 9.26 24.16 24.12
CA LYS A 183 10.43 24.18 25.01
C LYS A 183 10.01 24.56 26.44
N GLY A 184 10.35 23.72 27.41
CA GLY A 184 9.98 23.93 28.82
C GLY A 184 8.53 23.57 29.18
N VAL A 185 7.71 23.14 28.21
CA VAL A 185 6.39 22.58 28.47
C VAL A 185 6.57 21.13 28.92
N LYS A 186 6.01 20.77 30.08
CA LYS A 186 6.11 19.40 30.63
C LYS A 186 4.99 18.48 30.14
N SER A 187 3.78 19.01 30.04
CA SER A 187 2.63 18.27 29.52
C SER A 187 1.59 19.18 28.87
N ILE A 188 0.84 18.60 27.93
CA ILE A 188 -0.30 19.20 27.26
C ILE A 188 -1.53 18.35 27.56
N VAL A 189 -2.61 18.95 28.04
CA VAL A 189 -3.88 18.25 28.29
C VAL A 189 -4.94 18.75 27.33
N VAL A 190 -5.43 17.87 26.47
CA VAL A 190 -6.52 18.16 25.53
C VAL A 190 -7.84 17.87 26.22
N LYS A 191 -8.76 18.83 26.17
CA LYS A 191 -10.10 18.72 26.75
C LYS A 191 -11.18 18.84 25.68
N GLU A 192 -12.16 17.93 25.68
CA GLU A 192 -13.37 18.04 24.86
C GLU A 192 -14.57 18.26 25.79
N ASN A 193 -15.39 19.28 25.50
CA ASN A 193 -16.52 19.67 26.36
C ASN A 193 -16.14 19.86 27.85
N GLY A 194 -14.94 20.39 28.11
CA GLY A 194 -14.40 20.63 29.45
C GLY A 194 -13.84 19.39 30.16
N LYS A 195 -13.95 18.20 29.56
CA LYS A 195 -13.43 16.95 30.11
C LYS A 195 -12.06 16.60 29.51
N PRO A 196 -11.06 16.22 30.32
CA PRO A 196 -9.79 15.72 29.81
C PRO A 196 -9.99 14.46 28.98
N GLU A 197 -9.52 14.49 27.73
CA GLU A 197 -9.58 13.36 26.82
C GLU A 197 -8.19 12.77 26.57
N ARG A 198 -7.15 13.62 26.57
CA ARG A 198 -5.77 13.19 26.30
C ARG A 198 -4.76 14.00 27.10
N GLU A 199 -3.67 13.34 27.48
CA GLU A 199 -2.48 13.96 28.09
C GLU A 199 -1.25 13.58 27.27
N ILE A 200 -0.46 14.58 26.87
CA ILE A 200 0.79 14.42 26.11
C ILE A 200 1.92 14.91 26.99
N VAL A 201 2.87 14.04 27.32
CA VAL A 201 4.03 14.35 28.16
C VAL A 201 5.23 14.61 27.27
N LEU A 202 5.98 15.67 27.59
CA LEU A 202 7.12 16.15 26.84
C LEU A 202 8.37 16.11 27.74
N ASN A 203 9.55 15.90 27.14
CA ASN A 203 10.82 16.05 27.85
C ASN A 203 11.27 17.52 27.94
N GLU A 204 12.39 17.78 28.59
CA GLU A 204 12.94 19.14 28.78
C GLU A 204 13.29 19.86 27.45
N ARG A 205 13.46 19.11 26.36
CA ARG A 205 13.72 19.63 25.01
C ARG A 205 12.44 19.93 24.23
N GLY A 206 11.27 19.62 24.81
CA GLY A 206 9.97 19.76 24.14
C GLY A 206 9.65 18.63 23.16
N GLU A 207 10.32 17.48 23.27
CA GLU A 207 10.05 16.28 22.46
C GLU A 207 8.99 15.42 23.16
N VAL A 208 8.02 14.91 22.40
CA VAL A 208 6.94 14.04 22.90
C VAL A 208 7.55 12.76 23.45
N GLN A 209 7.21 12.35 24.67
CA GLN A 209 7.63 11.08 25.26
C GLN A 209 6.49 10.08 25.36
N ASN A 210 5.33 10.52 25.87
CA ASN A 210 4.19 9.64 26.12
C ASN A 210 2.89 10.33 25.74
N VAL A 211 1.94 9.57 25.22
CA VAL A 211 0.55 10.00 25.00
C VAL A 211 -0.37 9.08 25.79
N TRP A 212 -1.28 9.69 26.55
CA TRP A 212 -2.34 9.02 27.29
C TRP A 212 -3.71 9.44 26.77
N PHE A 213 -4.58 8.49 26.48
CA PHE A 213 -6.02 8.67 26.33
C PHE A 213 -6.66 8.54 27.72
N LEU A 214 -7.59 9.44 28.01
CA LEU A 214 -8.19 9.61 29.32
C LEU A 214 -9.66 9.14 29.30
N PRO A 215 -10.13 8.46 30.36
CA PRO A 215 -9.38 8.07 31.55
C PRO A 215 -8.30 7.04 31.24
N LYS A 216 -7.15 7.14 31.93
CA LYS A 216 -6.04 6.19 31.76
C LYS A 216 -6.56 4.78 32.04
N ARG A 217 -6.12 3.83 31.23
CA ARG A 217 -6.30 2.40 31.54
C ARG A 217 -5.58 2.10 32.86
N ASP A 218 -6.00 1.06 33.59
CA ASP A 218 -5.31 0.57 34.80
C ASP A 218 -3.93 -0.07 34.48
N GLU A 219 -3.32 0.28 33.36
CA GLU A 219 -2.07 -0.23 32.83
C GLU A 219 -0.92 0.72 33.21
N GLU A 220 0.27 0.16 33.47
CA GLU A 220 1.48 0.94 33.79
C GLU A 220 2.09 1.63 32.56
N GLU A 221 1.68 1.23 31.35
CA GLU A 221 2.24 1.71 30.09
C GLU A 221 1.35 2.77 29.44
N ALA A 222 1.97 3.80 28.85
CA ALA A 222 1.25 4.82 28.10
C ALA A 222 0.69 4.23 26.81
N ASP A 223 -0.42 4.78 26.31
CA ASP A 223 -1.05 4.31 25.07
C ASP A 223 -0.11 4.48 23.86
N MET A 224 0.77 5.47 23.89
CA MET A 224 1.86 5.60 22.92
C MET A 224 3.14 6.11 23.57
N GLN A 225 4.29 5.63 23.08
CA GLN A 225 5.60 5.97 23.63
C GLN A 225 6.61 6.28 22.52
N TYR A 226 7.41 7.33 22.75
CA TYR A 226 8.40 7.85 21.81
C TYR A 226 9.78 7.85 22.47
N PHE A 227 10.74 7.18 21.84
CA PHE A 227 12.09 7.01 22.37
C PHE A 227 13.11 7.68 21.46
N TYR A 228 13.98 8.49 22.06
CA TYR A 228 14.98 9.29 21.36
C TYR A 228 16.39 8.92 21.78
N GLU A 229 17.32 9.04 20.83
CA GLU A 229 18.76 8.95 21.04
C GLU A 229 19.39 10.19 20.40
N ASP A 230 20.12 11.00 21.18
CA ASP A 230 20.76 12.24 20.72
C ASP A 230 19.82 13.26 20.01
N GLY A 231 18.53 13.24 20.36
CA GLY A 231 17.49 14.09 19.76
C GLY A 231 16.94 13.58 18.42
N LEU A 232 17.18 12.31 18.11
CA LEU A 232 16.59 11.60 16.97
C LEU A 232 15.57 10.58 17.49
N LEU A 233 14.37 10.56 16.93
CA LEU A 233 13.40 9.49 17.19
C LEU A 233 13.99 8.17 16.71
N ARG A 234 14.10 7.17 17.59
CA ARG A 234 14.64 5.84 17.25
C ARG A 234 13.57 4.77 17.28
N LYS A 235 12.57 4.95 18.14
CA LYS A 235 11.52 3.96 18.34
C LYS A 235 10.21 4.64 18.71
N PHE A 236 9.13 4.12 18.16
CA PHE A 236 7.75 4.43 18.51
C PHE A 236 7.07 3.12 18.94
N VAL A 237 6.22 3.20 19.97
CA VAL A 237 5.39 2.09 20.43
C VAL A 237 3.95 2.58 20.50
N ASP A 238 3.06 1.83 19.87
CA ASP A 238 1.61 2.02 19.94
C ASP A 238 0.99 0.88 20.76
N ASN A 239 0.59 1.19 22.00
CA ASN A 239 -0.07 0.29 22.93
C ASN A 239 -1.61 0.45 22.89
N MET A 240 -2.18 1.22 21.95
CA MET A 240 -3.65 1.37 21.86
C MET A 240 -4.34 0.02 21.72
N ASN A 241 -3.73 -0.91 20.99
CA ASN A 241 -4.14 -2.31 20.99
C ASN A 241 -3.35 -3.10 22.04
N VAL A 242 -3.91 -3.24 23.27
CA VAL A 242 -3.26 -3.95 24.40
C VAL A 242 -2.82 -5.36 24.04
N VAL A 243 -3.56 -6.01 23.14
CA VAL A 243 -3.30 -7.39 22.75
C VAL A 243 -2.09 -7.48 21.83
N PHE A 244 -1.86 -6.44 21.01
CA PHE A 244 -0.82 -6.41 19.98
C PHE A 244 -0.18 -5.02 19.91
N PRO A 245 0.69 -4.68 20.88
CA PRO A 245 1.42 -3.42 20.82
C PRO A 245 2.32 -3.40 19.58
N GLU A 246 2.18 -2.37 18.76
CA GLU A 246 2.99 -2.22 17.56
C GLU A 246 4.25 -1.42 17.88
N GLN A 247 5.36 -1.82 17.25
CA GLN A 247 6.64 -1.14 17.42
C GLN A 247 7.25 -0.81 16.07
N ASP A 248 7.62 0.45 15.91
CA ASP A 248 8.39 0.94 14.78
C ASP A 248 9.80 1.34 15.23
N ILE A 249 10.80 0.97 14.43
CA ILE A 249 12.18 1.39 14.61
C ILE A 249 12.58 2.27 13.44
N PHE A 250 13.19 3.42 13.72
CA PHE A 250 13.54 4.40 12.72
C PHE A 250 15.04 4.41 12.39
N GLY A 251 15.34 4.63 11.12
CA GLY A 251 16.65 4.98 10.60
C GLY A 251 16.60 6.32 9.85
N TYR A 252 17.77 6.85 9.52
CA TYR A 252 17.90 8.15 8.85
C TYR A 252 18.83 8.08 7.65
N ASN A 253 18.52 8.86 6.61
CA ASN A 253 19.43 9.08 5.48
C ASN A 253 19.31 10.52 4.96
N ASP A 254 20.23 11.38 5.39
CA ASP A 254 20.24 12.82 5.05
C ASP A 254 18.95 13.54 5.46
N ASN A 255 18.04 13.81 4.51
CA ASN A 255 16.75 14.49 4.72
C ASN A 255 15.58 13.49 4.86
N GLU A 256 15.87 12.26 5.26
CA GLU A 256 14.89 11.18 5.33
C GLU A 256 14.89 10.54 6.72
N ILE A 257 13.68 10.24 7.21
CA ILE A 257 13.42 9.30 8.30
C ILE A 257 12.66 8.13 7.72
N PHE A 258 13.08 6.90 8.00
CA PHE A 258 12.46 5.69 7.47
C PHE A 258 12.28 4.62 8.55
N GLN A 259 11.21 3.84 8.46
CA GLN A 259 11.00 2.66 9.29
C GLN A 259 11.89 1.51 8.79
N LYS A 260 12.52 0.80 9.72
CA LYS A 260 13.29 -0.41 9.41
C LYS A 260 12.31 -1.55 9.13
N ALA A 261 12.52 -2.24 8.01
CA ALA A 261 11.70 -3.37 7.57
C ALA A 261 11.84 -4.58 8.51
N ILE A 262 11.08 -4.58 9.61
CA ILE A 262 10.96 -5.65 10.60
C ILE A 262 9.62 -6.34 10.38
N GLY A 263 9.63 -7.68 10.31
CA GLY A 263 8.40 -8.44 10.09
C GLY A 263 7.48 -8.36 11.30
N LYS A 264 6.25 -7.90 11.08
CA LYS A 264 5.16 -7.87 12.05
C LYS A 264 4.20 -9.02 11.72
N GLU A 265 3.81 -9.82 12.70
CA GLU A 265 2.89 -10.93 12.47
C GLU A 265 1.45 -10.43 12.26
N ILE A 266 0.67 -11.12 11.41
CA ILE A 266 -0.74 -10.79 11.13
C ILE A 266 -1.63 -11.67 12.03
N PRO A 267 -2.43 -11.08 12.94
CA PRO A 267 -3.47 -11.82 13.65
C PRO A 267 -4.65 -12.18 12.71
N PRO A 268 -5.31 -13.33 12.87
CA PRO A 268 -5.00 -14.41 13.80
C PRO A 268 -3.97 -15.41 13.22
N TYR A 269 -3.10 -15.92 14.09
CA TYR A 269 -1.83 -16.63 13.78
C TYR A 269 -1.97 -18.06 13.22
N ASP A 270 -3.17 -18.46 12.82
CA ASP A 270 -3.51 -19.82 12.39
C ASP A 270 -2.97 -20.17 10.98
N LYS A 271 -2.41 -19.20 10.26
CA LYS A 271 -1.66 -19.41 9.02
C LYS A 271 -0.17 -19.24 9.28
N GLU A 272 0.58 -20.36 9.38
CA GLU A 272 2.04 -20.35 9.48
C GLU A 272 2.67 -19.35 8.48
N ASN A 273 3.51 -18.45 8.97
CA ASN A 273 4.22 -17.42 8.19
C ASN A 273 3.38 -16.25 7.63
N SER A 274 2.40 -15.78 8.38
CA SER A 274 1.64 -14.56 8.01
C SER A 274 2.28 -13.33 8.64
N PHE A 275 3.06 -12.60 7.83
CA PHE A 275 3.74 -11.38 8.24
C PHE A 275 3.42 -10.22 7.30
N TYR A 276 3.56 -9.00 7.79
CA TYR A 276 3.66 -7.79 6.99
C TYR A 276 4.88 -6.98 7.41
N TYR A 277 5.27 -6.03 6.57
CA TYR A 277 6.35 -5.08 6.85
C TYR A 277 5.81 -3.68 6.59
N ASP A 278 5.91 -2.81 7.58
CA ASP A 278 5.77 -1.36 7.37
C ASP A 278 7.16 -0.79 7.08
N CYS A 279 7.28 -0.13 5.94
CA CYS A 279 8.52 0.40 5.38
C CYS A 279 8.38 1.89 5.06
N ASP A 280 7.54 2.60 5.82
CA ASP A 280 7.22 3.99 5.57
C ASP A 280 8.47 4.86 5.66
N TYR A 281 8.52 5.90 4.83
CA TYR A 281 9.57 6.89 4.93
C TYR A 281 9.05 8.28 4.63
N THR A 282 9.66 9.28 5.26
CA THR A 282 9.31 10.68 5.08
C THR A 282 10.55 11.46 4.67
N LEU A 283 10.39 12.37 3.72
CA LEU A 283 11.41 13.30 3.24
C LEU A 283 11.08 14.74 3.65
N LEU A 284 12.08 15.47 4.15
CA LEU A 284 11.96 16.89 4.49
C LEU A 284 12.50 17.75 3.33
N LYS A 285 11.58 18.45 2.66
CA LYS A 285 11.85 19.33 1.52
C LYS A 285 11.55 20.79 1.90
N GLY A 286 12.40 21.39 2.73
CA GLY A 286 12.14 22.73 3.27
C GLY A 286 11.13 22.67 4.42
N ASP A 287 9.98 23.32 4.25
CA ASP A 287 8.83 23.28 5.18
C ASP A 287 7.77 22.21 4.81
N LEU A 288 8.11 21.36 3.84
CA LEU A 288 7.24 20.33 3.27
C LEU A 288 7.73 18.93 3.67
N LEU A 289 6.83 18.12 4.19
CA LEU A 289 7.03 16.69 4.45
C LEU A 289 6.36 15.89 3.33
N GLU A 290 7.16 15.11 2.61
CA GLU A 290 6.67 14.13 1.64
C GLU A 290 6.71 12.75 2.31
N LYS A 291 5.53 12.17 2.56
CA LYS A 291 5.34 10.90 3.25
C LYS A 291 5.07 9.79 2.24
N HIS A 292 5.86 8.74 2.27
CA HIS A 292 5.67 7.53 1.49
C HIS A 292 5.22 6.41 2.42
N TYR A 293 4.02 5.91 2.20
CA TYR A 293 3.44 4.81 2.94
C TYR A 293 3.69 3.53 2.14
N VAL A 294 4.37 2.56 2.75
CA VAL A 294 4.78 1.34 2.08
C VAL A 294 4.53 0.15 2.98
N ARG A 295 3.64 -0.74 2.54
CA ARG A 295 3.36 -1.99 3.23
C ARG A 295 3.55 -3.19 2.33
N LEU A 296 4.31 -4.16 2.83
CA LEU A 296 4.56 -5.43 2.15
C LEU A 296 3.82 -6.54 2.90
N TYR A 297 2.83 -7.17 2.26
CA TYR A 297 2.06 -8.27 2.84
C TYR A 297 2.60 -9.62 2.34
N HIS A 298 3.04 -10.47 3.25
CA HIS A 298 3.62 -11.77 2.90
C HIS A 298 2.60 -12.81 2.41
N PRO A 299 1.37 -12.93 2.97
CA PRO A 299 0.44 -14.00 2.59
C PRO A 299 0.10 -14.06 1.09
N ASP A 300 -0.02 -12.89 0.46
CA ASP A 300 -0.38 -12.71 -0.94
C ASP A 300 0.75 -12.08 -1.78
N TYR A 301 1.92 -11.83 -1.16
CA TYR A 301 3.05 -11.09 -1.74
C TYR A 301 2.64 -9.71 -2.28
N ASN A 302 1.65 -9.07 -1.68
CA ASN A 302 1.17 -7.76 -2.10
C ASN A 302 2.11 -6.64 -1.63
N VAL A 303 2.23 -5.61 -2.47
CA VAL A 303 3.00 -4.39 -2.21
C VAL A 303 2.05 -3.22 -2.36
N SER A 304 1.75 -2.54 -1.26
CA SER A 304 0.93 -1.34 -1.23
C SER A 304 1.85 -0.13 -1.03
N GLU A 305 1.83 0.81 -1.97
CA GLU A 305 2.60 2.05 -1.92
C GLU A 305 1.65 3.24 -2.14
N SER A 306 1.76 4.27 -1.31
CA SER A 306 1.04 5.52 -1.51
C SER A 306 1.83 6.73 -1.04
N LEU A 307 1.44 7.91 -1.54
CA LEU A 307 2.17 9.16 -1.32
C LEU A 307 1.26 10.22 -0.70
N GLY A 308 1.73 10.82 0.40
CA GLY A 308 1.11 11.94 1.09
C GLY A 308 2.06 13.13 1.21
N TRP A 309 1.49 14.32 1.39
CA TRP A 309 2.26 15.56 1.53
C TRP A 309 1.67 16.39 2.66
N VAL A 310 2.52 16.95 3.51
CA VAL A 310 2.12 17.84 4.60
C VAL A 310 2.98 19.10 4.57
N LYS A 311 2.34 20.26 4.60
CA LYS A 311 3.01 21.56 4.72
C LYS A 311 2.46 22.31 5.92
N ASN A 312 3.34 22.77 6.82
CA ASN A 312 2.95 23.50 8.04
C ASN A 312 1.83 22.81 8.83
N GLY A 313 1.92 21.49 9.02
CA GLY A 313 0.93 20.68 9.75
C GLY A 313 -0.39 20.42 9.02
N LYS A 314 -0.55 20.90 7.78
CA LYS A 314 -1.74 20.65 6.95
C LYS A 314 -1.43 19.64 5.85
N SER A 315 -2.21 18.56 5.76
CA SER A 315 -2.14 17.68 4.59
C SER A 315 -2.57 18.43 3.34
N ILE A 316 -1.79 18.25 2.29
CA ILE A 316 -2.05 18.82 0.98
C ILE A 316 -3.00 17.91 0.22
N SER A 317 -4.00 18.52 -0.41
CA SER A 317 -4.93 17.86 -1.33
C SER A 317 -4.89 18.53 -2.71
N LYS A 318 -5.57 17.94 -3.70
CA LYS A 318 -5.60 18.47 -5.08
C LYS A 318 -6.01 19.97 -5.16
N LYS A 319 -6.87 20.44 -4.24
CA LYS A 319 -7.34 21.85 -4.17
C LYS A 319 -6.28 22.83 -3.65
N ASP A 320 -5.24 22.35 -2.96
CA ASP A 320 -4.22 23.19 -2.33
C ASP A 320 -3.08 23.55 -3.31
N PHE A 321 -3.15 23.04 -4.55
CA PHE A 321 -2.23 23.46 -5.61
C PHE A 321 -2.64 24.83 -6.19
N PRO A 322 -1.67 25.71 -6.49
CA PRO A 322 -0.23 25.50 -6.40
C PRO A 322 0.32 25.74 -5.00
N ILE A 323 1.31 24.92 -4.62
CA ILE A 323 2.01 24.97 -3.34
C ILE A 323 3.32 25.70 -3.56
N THR A 324 3.59 26.75 -2.79
CA THR A 324 4.94 27.33 -2.71
C THR A 324 5.71 26.69 -1.55
N TYR A 325 7.03 26.66 -1.58
CA TYR A 325 7.89 26.22 -0.48
C TYR A 325 9.24 26.93 -0.55
N GLN A 326 10.09 26.81 0.47
CA GLN A 326 11.43 27.39 0.47
C GLN A 326 12.47 26.29 0.69
N TYR A 327 13.46 26.19 -0.21
CA TYR A 327 14.56 25.23 -0.10
C TYR A 327 15.90 25.94 -0.24
N ASN A 328 16.72 25.93 0.82
CA ASN A 328 18.01 26.64 0.89
C ASN A 328 17.91 28.14 0.48
N GLY A 329 16.83 28.83 0.86
CA GLY A 329 16.59 30.25 0.52
C GLY A 329 16.13 30.51 -0.91
N VAL A 330 15.81 29.46 -1.67
CA VAL A 330 15.22 29.55 -3.01
C VAL A 330 13.75 29.20 -2.94
N GLU A 331 12.90 30.06 -3.50
CA GLU A 331 11.46 29.78 -3.60
C GLU A 331 11.22 28.65 -4.60
N GLY A 332 10.56 27.61 -4.10
CA GLY A 332 10.01 26.50 -4.84
C GLY A 332 8.50 26.67 -5.06
N LYS A 333 7.97 26.14 -6.15
CA LYS A 333 6.54 26.13 -6.44
C LYS A 333 6.13 24.90 -7.20
N VAL A 334 5.31 24.06 -6.57
CA VAL A 334 4.65 22.93 -7.20
C VAL A 334 3.27 23.34 -7.69
N LYS A 335 2.97 23.09 -8.96
CA LYS A 335 1.68 23.35 -9.58
C LYS A 335 1.17 22.08 -10.25
N MET A 336 -0.12 21.81 -10.13
CA MET A 336 -0.78 20.80 -10.94
C MET A 336 -1.18 21.44 -12.28
N LYS A 337 -0.51 21.06 -13.38
CA LYS A 337 -0.88 21.52 -14.73
C LYS A 337 -2.08 20.76 -15.26
N LYS A 338 -2.09 19.46 -14.99
CA LYS A 338 -3.21 18.52 -15.20
C LYS A 338 -3.18 17.52 -14.06
N GLU A 339 -4.27 16.79 -13.87
CA GLU A 339 -4.42 15.77 -12.82
C GLU A 339 -3.19 14.86 -12.68
N TYR A 340 -2.63 14.44 -13.81
CA TYR A 340 -1.45 13.56 -13.90
C TYR A 340 -0.19 14.25 -14.42
N LEU A 341 -0.11 15.58 -14.31
CA LEU A 341 1.05 16.35 -14.76
C LEU A 341 1.35 17.47 -13.78
N TRP A 342 2.37 17.28 -12.97
CA TRP A 342 2.75 18.22 -11.92
C TRP A 342 4.07 18.88 -12.28
N GLU A 343 4.17 20.18 -12.06
CA GLU A 343 5.35 21.00 -12.34
C GLU A 343 5.87 21.58 -11.03
N ASP A 344 7.08 21.21 -10.65
CA ASP A 344 7.83 21.80 -9.54
C ASP A 344 8.91 22.73 -10.07
N VAL A 345 8.83 24.01 -9.71
CA VAL A 345 9.80 25.02 -10.11
C VAL A 345 10.58 25.45 -8.88
N LEU A 346 11.87 25.17 -8.84
CA LEU A 346 12.77 25.60 -7.78
C LEU A 346 13.91 26.44 -8.37
N GLY A 347 13.84 27.76 -8.18
CA GLY A 347 14.79 28.69 -8.77
C GLY A 347 14.82 28.62 -10.31
N GLY A 348 15.98 28.25 -10.87
CA GLY A 348 16.18 28.07 -12.31
C GLY A 348 15.96 26.64 -12.83
N THR A 349 15.47 25.74 -11.97
CA THR A 349 15.22 24.34 -12.30
C THR A 349 13.73 24.07 -12.30
N THR A 350 13.24 23.36 -13.32
CA THR A 350 11.87 22.89 -13.42
C THR A 350 11.87 21.38 -13.50
N VAL A 351 11.10 20.73 -12.64
CA VAL A 351 10.88 19.29 -12.64
C VAL A 351 9.43 19.02 -13.00
N ILE A 352 9.17 18.24 -14.04
CA ILE A 352 7.83 17.84 -14.45
C ILE A 352 7.63 16.37 -14.12
N TYR A 353 6.69 16.07 -13.23
CA TYR A 353 6.27 14.72 -12.88
C TYR A 353 5.05 14.34 -13.71
N HIS A 354 5.17 13.25 -14.45
CA HIS A 354 4.07 12.62 -15.15
C HIS A 354 3.60 11.43 -14.34
N TRP A 355 2.31 11.39 -14.10
CA TRP A 355 1.67 10.31 -13.36
C TRP A 355 0.84 9.45 -14.33
N ASP A 356 0.60 8.20 -14.00
CA ASP A 356 -0.48 7.44 -14.61
C ASP A 356 -1.77 7.62 -13.81
N ASN A 357 -2.85 6.98 -14.28
CA ASN A 357 -4.15 6.97 -13.64
C ASN A 357 -4.20 6.25 -12.29
N HIS A 358 -3.12 5.56 -11.90
CA HIS A 358 -2.93 4.87 -10.63
C HIS A 358 -1.98 5.61 -9.68
N HIS A 359 -1.62 6.86 -10.03
CA HIS A 359 -0.74 7.69 -9.22
C HIS A 359 0.70 7.16 -9.12
N HIS A 360 1.18 6.41 -10.10
CA HIS A 360 2.61 6.11 -10.26
C HIS A 360 3.32 7.16 -11.14
N ILE A 361 4.60 7.43 -10.91
CA ILE A 361 5.39 8.39 -11.70
C ILE A 361 5.95 7.72 -12.96
N THR A 362 5.32 7.88 -14.11
CA THR A 362 5.79 7.29 -15.39
C THR A 362 6.99 8.01 -15.99
N LYS A 363 7.17 9.30 -15.70
CA LYS A 363 8.26 10.11 -16.26
C LYS A 363 8.56 11.34 -15.40
N ILE A 364 9.84 11.66 -15.26
CA ILE A 364 10.31 12.91 -14.67
C ILE A 364 11.16 13.68 -15.69
N GLU A 365 10.78 14.91 -16.01
CA GLU A 365 11.57 15.80 -16.86
C GLU A 365 12.21 16.90 -16.02
N VAL A 366 13.54 16.96 -15.97
CA VAL A 366 14.29 18.01 -15.26
C VAL A 366 14.87 18.96 -16.29
N SER A 367 14.53 20.25 -16.21
CA SER A 367 15.07 21.30 -17.07
C SER A 367 15.76 22.35 -16.23
N ASN A 368 17.01 22.68 -16.53
CA ASN A 368 17.77 23.72 -15.85
C ASN A 368 18.69 24.47 -16.85
N LYS A 369 19.56 25.36 -16.36
CA LYS A 369 20.50 26.13 -17.21
C LYS A 369 21.50 25.27 -17.98
N GLN A 370 21.74 24.03 -17.57
CA GLN A 370 22.70 23.10 -18.17
C GLN A 370 22.05 22.23 -19.25
N GLY A 371 20.72 22.13 -19.28
CA GLY A 371 19.96 21.39 -20.28
C GLY A 371 18.72 20.70 -19.73
N LYS A 372 18.17 19.78 -20.53
CA LYS A 372 17.01 18.96 -20.17
C LYS A 372 17.44 17.51 -20.00
N THR A 373 17.10 16.91 -18.87
CA THR A 373 17.28 15.48 -18.56
C THR A 373 15.91 14.84 -18.39
N VAL A 374 15.71 13.64 -18.95
CA VAL A 374 14.44 12.91 -18.86
C VAL A 374 14.69 11.55 -18.27
N TYR A 375 13.94 11.21 -17.22
CA TYR A 375 13.89 9.90 -16.58
C TYR A 375 12.55 9.28 -16.91
N THR A 376 12.54 8.10 -17.51
CA THR A 376 11.32 7.33 -17.81
C THR A 376 11.31 6.09 -16.96
N TYR A 377 10.15 5.81 -16.35
CA TYR A 377 9.95 4.67 -15.46
C TYR A 377 8.96 3.72 -16.14
N GLU A 378 9.41 2.50 -16.40
CA GLU A 378 8.56 1.43 -16.93
C GLU A 378 8.14 0.54 -15.77
N TYR A 379 6.86 0.59 -15.44
CA TYR A 379 6.23 -0.29 -14.47
C TYR A 379 5.84 -1.60 -15.16
N ARG A 380 5.94 -2.72 -14.45
CA ARG A 380 5.63 -4.06 -14.98
C ARG A 380 4.29 -4.55 -14.49
#